data_AF-A0A484MLD1-F1
#
_entry.id   AF-A0A484MLD1-F1
#
_cell.length_a   1.000
_cell.length_b   1.000
_cell.length_c   1.000
_cell.angle_alpha   90.00
_cell.angle_beta   90.00
_cell.angle_gamma   90.00
#
_symmetry.space_group_name_H-M   'P 1'
#
loop_
_entity.id
_entity.type
_entity.pdbx_description
1 polymer ?
#
loop_
_entity_poly.entity_id
_entity_poly.type
_entity_poly.pdbx_seq_one_letter_code
_entity_poly.pdbx_strand_id
1 'polypeptide(L)'
;MKKEKAAFFLFLSWTLKFRDLSHNKLTGSIPTISDPNDSLFTVDLSFNCLDLKGNTLKNTIRRTVSLGNNDPNGSTIFPTIMSSAVSVVMRMFLLLSSSLLLLSSLSAGTDEGDALMAMKNILNDPNNVLKSWNNATSPPDPCANPRWDHIECSSFEDGIGGPMYDSVTDIILTNAQLSGQLPQLLSHLLKLPNLENLNLQGNNIGGVIPPEVCNLPSLLHLSLDDNHLTGPIPNTLGQAPFLQTLSLKNNGLSGNIPDSLNQLDRLYEVDLSDNQLDGSIPDSLGNCIQLTDLYLKNNGLNGNIPESFNNLHYLQHLDLSHNKLTGFIPTISDPNESLVTVDLSFNCLDLKGNTLGSTGTRTVSLGNNDPNGCPQS
;
A
#
# COMPACT_ATOMS: atom_id res chain seq x y z
N MET A 1 -11.60 -18.90 -12.92
CA MET A 1 -10.30 -19.10 -12.25
C MET A 1 -9.20 -19.01 -13.29
N LYS A 2 -8.61 -17.82 -13.41
CA LYS A 2 -7.31 -17.47 -13.99
C LYS A 2 -7.17 -15.99 -13.66
N LYS A 3 -6.48 -15.65 -12.57
CA LYS A 3 -6.16 -14.26 -12.23
C LYS A 3 -4.96 -13.90 -13.10
N GLU A 4 -5.21 -13.24 -14.22
CA GLU A 4 -4.15 -12.55 -14.96
C GLU A 4 -3.62 -11.44 -14.04
N LYS A 5 -2.37 -11.56 -13.58
CA LYS A 5 -1.63 -10.46 -12.97
C LYS A 5 -1.47 -9.40 -14.07
N ALA A 6 -2.33 -8.39 -14.06
CA ALA A 6 -2.24 -7.27 -14.97
C ALA A 6 -1.03 -6.42 -14.58
N ALA A 7 0.09 -6.61 -15.28
CA ALA A 7 1.08 -5.56 -15.39
C ALA A 7 0.37 -4.30 -15.89
N PHE A 8 0.41 -3.21 -15.12
CA PHE A 8 -0.13 -1.91 -15.53
C PHE A 8 0.70 -1.39 -16.71
N PHE A 9 0.37 -1.82 -17.93
CA PHE A 9 0.77 -1.12 -19.14
C PHE A 9 -0.07 0.16 -19.22
N LEU A 10 0.45 1.26 -18.65
CA LEU A 10 -0.08 2.59 -18.92
C LEU A 10 0.21 2.93 -20.39
N PHE A 11 -0.79 2.74 -21.25
CA PHE A 11 -0.73 3.27 -22.61
C PHE A 11 -0.88 4.80 -22.53
N LEU A 12 0.22 5.51 -22.77
CA LEU A 12 0.22 6.96 -22.96
C LEU A 12 -0.30 7.26 -24.37
N SER A 13 -1.51 7.81 -24.46
CA SER A 13 -2.02 8.41 -25.69
C SER A 13 -1.94 9.93 -25.59
N TRP A 14 -1.47 10.58 -26.65
CA TRP A 14 -1.43 12.04 -26.74
C TRP A 14 -2.34 12.52 -27.87
N THR A 15 -3.03 13.63 -27.66
CA THR A 15 -3.69 14.36 -28.75
C THR A 15 -3.19 15.79 -28.81
N LEU A 16 -2.75 16.19 -30.00
CA LEU A 16 -2.37 17.57 -30.32
C LEU A 16 -3.52 18.20 -31.08
N LYS A 17 -4.06 19.28 -30.54
CA LYS A 17 -5.11 20.05 -31.21
C LYS A 17 -4.67 21.50 -31.32
N PHE A 18 -4.90 22.08 -32.49
CA PHE A 18 -4.72 23.50 -32.72
C PHE A 18 -6.09 24.17 -32.58
N ARG A 19 -6.15 25.25 -31.82
CA ARG A 19 -7.34 26.09 -31.72
C ARG A 19 -7.00 27.49 -32.23
N ASP A 20 -7.70 27.86 -33.29
CA ASP A 20 -7.77 29.24 -33.77
C ASP A 20 -8.80 30.01 -32.92
N LEU A 21 -8.35 31.02 -32.18
CA LEU A 21 -9.22 31.80 -31.29
C LEU A 21 -10.12 32.78 -32.03
N SER A 22 -9.84 33.09 -33.31
CA SER A 22 -10.67 33.99 -34.11
C SER A 22 -11.97 33.33 -34.60
N HIS A 23 -11.95 32.01 -34.84
CA HIS A 23 -13.10 31.24 -35.36
C HIS A 23 -13.57 30.11 -34.42
N ASN A 24 -12.94 29.96 -33.25
CA ASN A 24 -13.24 28.96 -32.21
C ASN A 24 -13.36 27.52 -32.74
N LYS A 25 -12.53 27.16 -33.73
CA LYS A 25 -12.55 25.86 -34.42
C LYS A 25 -11.32 25.04 -34.03
N LEU A 26 -11.54 23.78 -33.63
CA LEU A 26 -10.47 22.82 -33.32
C LEU A 26 -10.10 22.03 -34.58
N THR A 27 -8.81 21.99 -34.93
CA THR A 27 -8.31 21.21 -36.06
C THR A 27 -7.22 20.22 -35.62
N GLY A 28 -7.19 19.05 -36.28
CA GLY A 28 -6.15 18.03 -36.08
C GLY A 28 -4.90 18.25 -36.95
N SER A 29 -4.90 19.29 -37.78
CA SER A 29 -3.80 19.72 -38.64
C SER A 29 -3.52 21.21 -38.41
N ILE A 30 -2.28 21.64 -38.69
CA ILE A 30 -1.86 23.04 -38.57
C ILE A 30 -2.73 23.89 -39.51
N PRO A 31 -3.48 24.89 -39.00
CA PRO A 31 -4.32 25.74 -39.86
C PRO A 31 -3.46 26.60 -40.80
N THR A 32 -3.90 26.76 -42.05
CA THR A 32 -3.28 27.67 -43.02
C THR A 32 -3.63 29.12 -42.66
N ILE A 33 -2.62 29.94 -42.37
CA ILE A 33 -2.78 31.35 -41.97
C ILE A 33 -3.15 32.17 -43.21
N SER A 34 -4.36 32.74 -43.23
CA SER A 34 -4.80 33.66 -44.29
C SER A 34 -4.61 35.15 -43.95
N ASP A 35 -4.37 35.50 -42.68
CA ASP A 35 -4.13 36.88 -42.24
C ASP A 35 -3.13 36.94 -41.06
N PRO A 36 -1.95 37.60 -41.22
CA PRO A 36 -0.89 37.61 -40.22
C PRO A 36 -1.15 38.51 -38.99
N ASN A 37 -2.18 39.37 -39.02
CA ASN A 37 -2.42 40.35 -37.94
C ASN A 37 -3.52 39.97 -36.94
N ASP A 38 -4.26 38.88 -37.14
CA ASP A 38 -5.47 38.61 -36.34
C ASP A 38 -5.53 37.19 -35.71
N SER A 39 -4.41 36.48 -35.67
CA SER A 39 -4.41 35.07 -35.32
C SER A 39 -3.65 34.75 -34.02
N LEU A 40 -4.41 34.71 -32.92
CA LEU A 40 -3.97 34.16 -31.64
C LEU A 40 -4.24 32.63 -31.66
N PHE A 41 -3.18 31.83 -31.61
CA PHE A 41 -3.30 30.37 -31.57
C PHE A 41 -2.99 29.84 -30.17
N THR A 42 -3.74 28.82 -29.80
CA THR A 42 -3.43 27.99 -28.62
C THR A 42 -3.11 26.58 -29.08
N VAL A 43 -2.00 26.05 -28.57
CA VAL A 43 -1.63 24.64 -28.74
C VAL A 43 -2.02 23.93 -27.45
N ASP A 44 -2.98 23.01 -27.56
CA ASP A 44 -3.40 22.16 -26.45
C ASP A 44 -2.70 20.81 -26.55
N LEU A 45 -1.82 20.54 -25.58
CA LEU A 45 -1.22 19.23 -25.36
C LEU A 45 -2.01 18.53 -24.26
N SER A 46 -2.52 17.35 -24.57
CA SER A 46 -3.25 16.50 -23.62
C SER A 46 -2.63 15.12 -23.56
N PHE A 47 -2.26 14.71 -22.35
CA PHE A 47 -1.77 13.37 -22.04
C PHE A 47 -2.89 12.59 -21.38
N ASN A 48 -3.29 11.47 -21.99
CA ASN A 48 -4.36 10.61 -21.50
C ASN A 48 -3.74 9.30 -21.02
N CYS A 49 -3.99 8.95 -19.76
CA CYS A 49 -3.78 7.59 -19.29
C CYS A 49 -4.98 6.75 -19.75
N LEU A 50 -4.72 5.66 -20.47
CA LEU A 50 -5.76 4.74 -20.91
C LEU A 50 -5.85 3.52 -19.99
N ASP A 51 -7.05 2.99 -19.79
CA ASP A 51 -7.24 1.65 -19.23
C ASP A 51 -6.91 0.56 -20.28
N LEU A 52 -6.92 -0.72 -19.84
CA LEU A 52 -6.63 -1.87 -20.71
C LEU A 52 -7.62 -2.05 -21.89
N LYS A 53 -8.74 -1.32 -21.88
CA LYS A 53 -9.76 -1.32 -22.95
C LYS A 53 -9.65 -0.09 -23.86
N GLY A 54 -8.67 0.80 -23.63
CA GLY A 54 -8.46 2.03 -24.40
C GLY A 54 -9.32 3.21 -23.95
N ASN A 55 -9.95 3.16 -22.78
CA ASN A 55 -10.74 4.27 -22.24
C ASN A 55 -9.87 5.25 -21.46
N THR A 56 -10.13 6.55 -21.59
CA THR A 56 -9.37 7.59 -20.89
C THR A 56 -9.73 7.67 -19.40
N LEU A 57 -8.72 7.54 -18.54
CA LEU A 57 -8.81 7.75 -17.09
C LEU A 57 -8.81 9.27 -16.79
N LYS A 58 -9.57 9.71 -15.77
CA LYS A 58 -9.97 11.12 -15.51
C LYS A 58 -8.83 12.17 -15.34
N ASN A 59 -7.57 11.77 -15.27
CA ASN A 59 -6.43 12.68 -15.10
C ASN A 59 -5.77 13.03 -16.45
N THR A 60 -6.42 13.88 -17.24
CA THR A 60 -5.79 14.50 -18.40
C THR A 60 -4.99 15.71 -17.95
N ILE A 61 -3.66 15.67 -18.06
CA ILE A 61 -2.84 16.88 -17.91
C ILE A 61 -3.01 17.70 -19.19
N ARG A 62 -3.60 18.89 -19.08
CA ARG A 62 -3.71 19.86 -20.18
C ARG A 62 -2.75 21.01 -19.96
N ARG A 63 -1.92 21.30 -20.96
CA ARG A 63 -1.15 22.55 -21.03
C ARG A 63 -1.51 23.29 -22.30
N THR A 64 -1.88 24.56 -22.12
CA THR A 64 -2.21 25.49 -23.19
C THR A 64 -1.08 26.50 -23.30
N VAL A 65 -0.47 26.61 -24.48
CA VAL A 65 0.54 27.63 -24.77
C VAL A 65 -0.06 28.64 -25.75
N SER A 66 -0.14 29.90 -25.34
CA SER A 66 -0.57 31.02 -26.19
C SER A 66 0.65 31.62 -26.88
N LEU A 67 0.65 31.63 -28.22
CA LEU A 67 1.69 32.27 -29.01
C LEU A 67 1.14 33.59 -29.56
N GLY A 68 1.71 34.72 -29.13
CA GLY A 68 1.39 36.04 -29.67
C GLY A 68 2.39 36.45 -30.74
N ASN A 69 1.92 36.98 -31.87
CA ASN A 69 2.76 37.62 -32.87
C ASN A 69 3.21 38.99 -32.34
N ASN A 70 4.51 39.16 -32.08
CA ASN A 70 5.12 40.48 -31.87
C ASN A 70 6.30 40.66 -32.85
N ASP A 71 6.07 40.42 -34.14
CA ASP A 71 7.04 40.77 -35.20
C ASP A 71 6.34 41.57 -36.31
N PRO A 72 6.63 42.89 -36.48
CA PRO A 72 6.02 43.71 -37.52
C PRO A 72 6.51 43.39 -38.94
N ASN A 73 7.53 42.55 -39.10
CA ASN A 73 8.23 42.36 -40.39
C ASN A 73 8.02 41.00 -41.05
N GLY A 74 7.01 40.21 -40.62
CA GLY A 74 6.54 39.05 -41.38
C GLY A 74 7.61 37.99 -41.65
N SER A 75 8.54 37.78 -40.72
CA SER A 75 9.55 36.74 -40.86
C SER A 75 9.03 35.37 -40.37
N THR A 76 9.44 34.30 -41.04
CA THR A 76 9.03 32.89 -40.86
C THR A 76 9.54 32.26 -39.55
N ILE A 77 9.40 32.98 -38.43
CA ILE A 77 9.81 32.52 -37.10
C ILE A 77 8.85 31.44 -36.58
N PHE A 78 7.57 31.52 -36.94
CA PHE A 78 6.51 30.62 -36.43
C PHE A 78 6.69 29.14 -36.82
N PRO A 79 6.99 28.77 -38.10
CA PRO A 79 7.24 27.38 -38.48
C PRO A 79 8.51 26.78 -37.85
N THR A 80 9.52 27.62 -37.60
CA THR A 80 10.84 27.22 -37.11
C THR A 80 10.80 26.89 -35.61
N ILE A 81 10.07 27.67 -34.81
CA ILE A 81 9.84 27.39 -33.37
C ILE A 81 8.95 26.15 -33.19
N MET A 82 7.93 25.96 -34.03
CA MET A 82 7.07 24.78 -34.01
C MET A 82 7.82 23.49 -34.38
N SER A 83 8.67 23.52 -35.41
CA SER A 83 9.48 22.37 -35.83
C SER A 83 10.48 21.94 -34.75
N SER A 84 11.13 22.91 -34.11
CA SER A 84 12.10 22.67 -33.03
C SER A 84 11.44 22.14 -31.75
N ALA A 85 10.29 22.68 -31.34
CA ALA A 85 9.55 22.21 -30.18
C ALA A 85 8.98 20.78 -30.36
N VAL A 86 8.41 20.47 -31.54
CA VAL A 86 7.91 19.12 -31.87
C VAL A 86 9.05 18.10 -31.94
N SER A 87 10.21 18.49 -32.47
CA SER A 87 11.42 17.65 -32.51
C SER A 87 11.97 17.33 -31.11
N VAL A 88 11.96 18.30 -30.19
CA VAL A 88 12.39 18.10 -28.80
C VAL A 88 11.45 17.17 -28.05
N VAL A 89 10.13 17.32 -28.23
CA VAL A 89 9.12 16.42 -27.62
C VAL A 89 9.23 15.00 -28.19
N MET A 90 9.44 14.84 -29.51
CA MET A 90 9.67 13.52 -30.13
C MET A 90 10.96 12.85 -29.64
N ARG A 91 12.05 13.61 -29.45
CA ARG A 91 13.33 13.07 -28.94
C ARG A 91 13.21 12.62 -27.49
N MET A 92 12.52 13.39 -26.64
CA MET A 92 12.22 12.97 -25.27
C MET A 92 11.36 11.71 -25.24
N PHE A 93 10.38 11.58 -26.15
CA PHE A 93 9.51 10.40 -26.25
C PHE A 93 10.25 9.14 -26.74
N LEU A 94 11.13 9.25 -27.74
CA LEU A 94 11.95 8.12 -28.22
C LEU A 94 12.93 7.63 -27.14
N LEU A 95 13.42 8.53 -26.29
CA LEU A 95 14.25 8.17 -25.12
C LEU A 95 13.42 7.49 -24.02
N LEU A 96 12.17 7.90 -23.81
CA LEU A 96 11.23 7.29 -22.86
C LEU A 96 10.67 5.94 -23.34
N SER A 97 10.45 5.75 -24.65
CA SER A 97 9.91 4.49 -25.19
C SER A 97 10.99 3.43 -25.42
N SER A 98 12.21 3.82 -25.78
CA SER A 98 13.35 2.89 -25.85
C SER A 98 13.81 2.43 -24.48
N SER A 99 13.70 3.27 -23.44
CA SER A 99 13.91 2.85 -22.05
C SER A 99 12.81 1.89 -21.56
N LEU A 100 11.54 2.08 -21.93
CA LEU A 100 10.47 1.13 -21.57
C LEU A 100 10.60 -0.25 -22.26
N LEU A 101 11.09 -0.31 -23.50
CA LEU A 101 11.23 -1.56 -24.27
C LEU A 101 12.48 -2.38 -23.91
N LEU A 102 13.47 -1.77 -23.25
CA LEU A 102 14.67 -2.46 -22.74
C LEU A 102 14.49 -3.00 -21.31
N LEU A 103 13.40 -2.66 -20.62
CA LEU A 103 13.16 -3.03 -19.22
C LEU A 103 12.33 -4.30 -19.01
N SER A 104 11.85 -4.96 -20.07
CA SER A 104 10.89 -6.06 -19.94
C SER A 104 11.45 -7.48 -20.16
N SER A 105 12.75 -7.67 -20.34
CA SER A 105 13.28 -9.03 -20.60
C SER A 105 14.67 -9.37 -20.04
N LEU A 106 15.30 -8.51 -19.25
CA LEU A 106 16.43 -8.86 -18.37
C LEU A 106 16.37 -7.91 -17.16
N SER A 107 16.33 -8.42 -15.90
CA SER A 107 16.72 -7.73 -14.63
C SER A 107 15.81 -7.96 -13.39
N ALA A 108 14.75 -8.79 -13.41
CA ALA A 108 13.95 -8.98 -12.18
C ALA A 108 14.75 -9.66 -11.05
N GLY A 109 15.38 -10.81 -11.34
CA GLY A 109 16.22 -11.51 -10.35
C GLY A 109 17.50 -10.78 -9.95
N THR A 110 17.97 -9.81 -10.76
CA THR A 110 19.22 -9.08 -10.48
C THR A 110 19.01 -7.97 -9.47
N ASP A 111 17.85 -7.31 -9.48
CA ASP A 111 17.53 -6.23 -8.56
C ASP A 111 17.09 -6.76 -7.17
N GLU A 112 16.41 -7.90 -7.12
CA GLU A 112 15.95 -8.53 -5.87
C GLU A 112 17.10 -9.11 -5.05
N GLY A 113 18.01 -9.86 -5.69
CA GLY A 113 19.19 -10.40 -5.03
C GLY A 113 20.10 -9.33 -4.44
N ASP A 114 20.35 -8.27 -5.21
CA ASP A 114 21.11 -7.11 -4.74
C ASP A 114 20.40 -6.37 -3.60
N ALA A 115 19.07 -6.25 -3.66
CA ALA A 115 18.28 -5.63 -2.59
C ALA A 115 18.37 -6.42 -1.28
N LEU A 116 18.22 -7.75 -1.34
CA LEU A 116 18.31 -8.62 -0.17
C LEU A 116 19.75 -8.70 0.38
N MET A 117 20.77 -8.70 -0.47
CA MET A 117 22.18 -8.57 -0.02
C MET A 117 22.43 -7.24 0.69
N ALA A 118 21.84 -6.14 0.20
CA ALA A 118 21.92 -4.86 0.87
C ALA A 118 21.21 -4.88 2.23
N MET A 119 20.04 -5.52 2.33
CA MET A 119 19.35 -5.75 3.62
C MET A 119 20.21 -6.56 4.59
N LYS A 120 20.82 -7.65 4.13
CA LYS A 120 21.74 -8.45 4.95
C LYS A 120 22.89 -7.62 5.52
N ASN A 121 23.42 -6.66 4.76
CA ASN A 121 24.54 -5.83 5.21
C ASN A 121 24.15 -4.78 6.26
N ILE A 122 22.86 -4.44 6.39
CA ILE A 122 22.37 -3.48 7.40
C ILE A 122 21.74 -4.15 8.62
N LEU A 123 21.32 -5.41 8.49
CA LEU A 123 20.83 -6.21 9.61
C LEU A 123 22.01 -6.73 10.44
N ASN A 124 21.88 -6.63 11.76
CA ASN A 124 22.72 -7.39 12.67
C ASN A 124 22.09 -8.78 12.86
N ASP A 125 22.83 -9.80 12.40
CA ASP A 125 22.43 -11.20 12.37
C ASP A 125 23.34 -12.05 13.28
N PRO A 126 23.09 -12.07 14.61
CA PRO A 126 23.96 -12.77 15.56
C PRO A 126 23.96 -14.30 15.38
N ASN A 127 22.87 -14.85 14.82
CA ASN A 127 22.68 -16.29 14.64
C ASN A 127 23.06 -16.77 13.24
N ASN A 128 23.49 -15.86 12.36
CA ASN A 128 23.88 -16.13 10.98
C ASN A 128 22.77 -16.84 10.19
N VAL A 129 21.51 -16.46 10.41
CA VAL A 129 20.35 -17.02 9.69
C VAL A 129 20.35 -16.61 8.21
N LEU A 130 20.96 -15.46 7.89
CA LEU A 130 21.07 -14.93 6.53
C LEU A 130 22.32 -15.48 5.80
N LYS A 131 22.99 -16.52 6.30
CA LYS A 131 24.24 -17.05 5.71
C LYS A 131 24.11 -17.44 4.24
N SER A 132 22.94 -17.95 3.85
CA SER A 132 22.61 -18.43 2.51
C SER A 132 22.47 -17.29 1.51
N TRP A 133 22.20 -16.07 1.98
CA TRP A 133 22.11 -14.88 1.15
C TRP A 133 23.51 -14.44 0.75
N ASN A 134 23.98 -14.89 -0.42
CA ASN A 134 25.36 -14.74 -0.84
C ASN A 134 25.51 -14.64 -2.36
N ASN A 135 26.74 -14.36 -2.81
CA ASN A 135 27.07 -14.20 -4.23
C ASN A 135 27.54 -15.51 -4.87
N ALA A 136 26.98 -16.66 -4.48
CA ALA A 136 27.29 -17.95 -5.11
C ALA A 136 26.86 -17.97 -6.59
N THR A 137 25.80 -17.24 -6.92
CA THR A 137 25.41 -16.92 -8.29
C THR A 137 25.87 -15.50 -8.65
N SER A 138 26.08 -15.25 -9.94
CA SER A 138 26.39 -13.93 -10.48
C SER A 138 25.47 -13.64 -11.65
N PRO A 139 24.45 -12.78 -11.49
CA PRO A 139 24.14 -11.97 -10.29
C PRO A 139 23.59 -12.79 -9.11
N PRO A 140 23.58 -12.25 -7.87
CA PRO A 140 22.98 -12.90 -6.71
C PRO A 140 21.51 -13.23 -7.00
N ASP A 141 21.11 -14.47 -6.77
CA ASP A 141 19.78 -14.97 -7.10
C ASP A 141 19.18 -15.68 -5.88
N PRO A 142 18.23 -15.04 -5.19
CA PRO A 142 17.55 -15.63 -4.03
C PRO A 142 16.75 -16.89 -4.35
N CYS A 143 16.31 -17.02 -5.61
CA CYS A 143 15.44 -18.06 -6.11
C CYS A 143 16.18 -19.23 -6.76
N ALA A 144 17.52 -19.15 -6.80
CA ALA A 144 18.39 -20.19 -7.35
C ALA A 144 18.22 -21.55 -6.65
N ASN A 145 18.91 -22.58 -7.16
CA ASN A 145 19.00 -23.88 -6.52
C ASN A 145 20.45 -24.15 -6.07
N PRO A 146 20.75 -24.22 -4.76
CA PRO A 146 19.81 -24.15 -3.64
C PRO A 146 19.25 -22.74 -3.39
N ARG A 147 17.98 -22.68 -2.97
CA ARG A 147 17.28 -21.43 -2.63
C ARG A 147 17.88 -20.82 -1.37
N TRP A 148 17.84 -19.50 -1.27
CA TRP A 148 18.20 -18.83 -0.02
C TRP A 148 17.22 -19.21 1.09
N ASP A 149 17.77 -19.61 2.24
CA ASP A 149 17.00 -19.83 3.47
C ASP A 149 16.07 -18.63 3.72
N HIS A 150 14.85 -18.90 4.20
CA HIS A 150 13.83 -17.89 4.56
C HIS A 150 13.22 -17.09 3.40
N ILE A 151 13.52 -17.47 2.16
CA ILE A 151 12.93 -16.89 0.95
C ILE A 151 11.98 -17.89 0.28
N GLU A 152 10.79 -17.44 -0.07
CA GLU A 152 9.95 -18.13 -1.06
C GLU A 152 9.88 -17.32 -2.35
N CYS A 153 9.79 -18.04 -3.46
CA CYS A 153 9.73 -17.46 -4.79
C CYS A 153 8.55 -18.05 -5.55
N SER A 154 7.97 -17.21 -6.39
CA SER A 154 6.93 -17.61 -7.33
C SER A 154 7.42 -18.77 -8.20
N SER A 155 6.56 -19.77 -8.42
CA SER A 155 6.81 -20.86 -9.37
C SER A 155 5.93 -20.66 -10.60
N PHE A 156 6.53 -20.46 -11.77
CA PHE A 156 5.82 -20.52 -13.04
C PHE A 156 6.09 -21.87 -13.71
N GLU A 157 5.03 -22.61 -14.05
CA GLU A 157 5.13 -23.75 -14.97
C GLU A 157 5.09 -23.20 -16.40
N ASP A 158 6.23 -23.16 -17.08
CA ASP A 158 6.33 -22.65 -18.45
C ASP A 158 5.82 -23.63 -19.53
N GLY A 159 5.32 -24.80 -19.12
CA GLY A 159 4.85 -25.83 -20.04
C GLY A 159 5.95 -26.51 -20.87
N ILE A 160 7.23 -26.20 -20.63
CA ILE A 160 8.40 -26.83 -21.30
C ILE A 160 9.17 -27.77 -20.33
N GLY A 161 8.77 -27.82 -19.05
CA GLY A 161 9.15 -28.91 -18.15
C GLY A 161 10.20 -28.54 -17.09
N GLY A 162 10.03 -27.39 -16.44
CA GLY A 162 10.65 -27.10 -15.15
C GLY A 162 9.97 -25.90 -14.47
N PRO A 163 9.99 -25.80 -13.13
CA PRO A 163 9.59 -24.57 -12.45
C PRO A 163 10.62 -23.47 -12.76
N MET A 164 10.18 -22.40 -13.43
CA MET A 164 10.95 -21.17 -13.52
C MET A 164 10.62 -20.34 -12.27
N TYR A 165 11.57 -20.27 -11.34
CA TYR A 165 11.47 -19.41 -10.14
C TYR A 165 12.00 -18.03 -10.51
N ASP A 166 11.17 -17.00 -10.47
CA ASP A 166 11.54 -15.74 -11.16
C ASP A 166 11.42 -14.49 -10.29
N SER A 167 10.83 -14.59 -9.10
CA SER A 167 10.71 -13.45 -8.19
C SER A 167 10.35 -13.84 -6.76
N VAL A 168 10.94 -13.14 -5.80
CA VAL A 168 10.69 -13.26 -4.35
C VAL A 168 9.25 -12.88 -4.02
N THR A 169 8.53 -13.78 -3.36
CA THR A 169 7.16 -13.56 -2.88
C THR A 169 7.07 -13.46 -1.37
N ASP A 170 7.92 -14.17 -0.64
CA ASP A 170 7.84 -14.26 0.82
C ASP A 170 9.23 -14.09 1.43
N ILE A 171 9.30 -13.27 2.48
CA ILE A 171 10.44 -13.18 3.38
C ILE A 171 9.95 -13.58 4.77
N ILE A 172 10.41 -14.73 5.28
CA ILE A 172 9.95 -15.30 6.55
C ILE A 172 11.14 -15.46 7.50
N LEU A 173 11.44 -14.39 8.22
CA LEU A 173 12.57 -14.30 9.16
C LEU A 173 12.04 -14.20 10.59
N THR A 174 11.46 -15.28 11.13
CA THR A 174 10.88 -15.25 12.48
C THR A 174 11.85 -15.71 13.56
N ASN A 175 11.76 -15.13 14.76
CA ASN A 175 12.49 -15.58 15.95
C ASN A 175 14.01 -15.70 15.77
N ALA A 176 14.61 -14.85 14.93
CA ALA A 176 16.00 -14.95 14.51
C ALA A 176 16.96 -14.06 15.32
N GLN A 177 16.43 -13.25 16.25
CA GLN A 177 17.16 -12.22 17.00
C GLN A 177 17.80 -11.14 16.11
N LEU A 178 17.30 -10.99 14.88
CA LEU A 178 17.76 -9.95 13.96
C LEU A 178 17.52 -8.58 14.58
N SER A 179 18.49 -7.68 14.46
CA SER A 179 18.32 -6.29 14.87
C SER A 179 18.64 -5.35 13.72
N GLY A 180 17.98 -4.20 13.71
CA GLY A 180 18.06 -3.23 12.63
C GLY A 180 16.97 -2.18 12.80
N GLN A 181 16.88 -1.27 11.85
CA GLN A 181 15.86 -0.22 11.85
C GLN A 181 14.95 -0.41 10.64
N LEU A 182 13.65 -0.59 10.85
CA LEU A 182 12.67 -0.78 9.77
C LEU A 182 12.74 0.30 8.68
N PRO A 183 12.94 1.60 8.99
CA PRO A 183 13.12 2.63 7.97
C PRO A 183 14.28 2.38 7.01
N GLN A 184 15.36 1.75 7.46
CA GLN A 184 16.52 1.45 6.62
C GLN A 184 16.30 0.25 5.71
N LEU A 185 15.44 -0.69 6.14
CA LEU A 185 15.09 -1.87 5.34
C LEU A 185 14.16 -1.50 4.18
N LEU A 186 13.30 -0.49 4.37
CA LEU A 186 12.22 -0.18 3.43
C LEU A 186 12.69 0.17 2.02
N SER A 187 13.79 0.91 1.87
CA SER A 187 14.34 1.25 0.54
C SER A 187 14.74 0.02 -0.28
N HIS A 188 15.02 -1.10 0.38
CA HIS A 188 15.35 -2.36 -0.26
C HIS A 188 14.12 -3.23 -0.49
N LEU A 189 13.18 -3.26 0.46
CA LEU A 189 11.90 -3.95 0.31
C LEU A 189 11.09 -3.41 -0.89
N LEU A 190 11.17 -2.10 -1.16
CA LEU A 190 10.52 -1.48 -2.34
C LEU A 190 11.08 -1.97 -3.69
N LYS A 191 12.21 -2.66 -3.70
CA LYS A 191 12.79 -3.28 -4.90
C LYS A 191 12.29 -4.70 -5.14
N LEU A 192 11.38 -5.21 -4.31
CA LEU A 192 10.79 -6.54 -4.41
C LEU A 192 9.35 -6.40 -4.95
N PRO A 193 9.15 -6.38 -6.28
CA PRO A 193 7.86 -6.03 -6.89
C PRO A 193 6.74 -7.03 -6.61
N ASN A 194 7.09 -8.29 -6.31
CA ASN A 194 6.12 -9.34 -6.02
C ASN A 194 6.14 -9.80 -4.56
N LEU A 195 6.72 -9.02 -3.64
CA LEU A 195 6.66 -9.35 -2.21
C LEU A 195 5.21 -9.29 -1.73
N GLU A 196 4.65 -10.47 -1.45
CA GLU A 196 3.28 -10.70 -0.99
C GLU A 196 3.26 -10.85 0.54
N ASN A 197 4.32 -11.40 1.14
CA ASN A 197 4.38 -11.69 2.57
C ASN A 197 5.71 -11.24 3.18
N LEU A 198 5.62 -10.31 4.13
CA LEU A 198 6.76 -9.90 4.95
C LEU A 198 6.49 -10.28 6.40
N ASN A 199 7.21 -11.29 6.88
CA ASN A 199 7.12 -11.75 8.25
C ASN A 199 8.48 -11.61 8.95
N LEU A 200 8.57 -10.63 9.85
CA LEU A 200 9.74 -10.35 10.70
C LEU A 200 9.43 -10.56 12.18
N GLN A 201 8.42 -11.38 12.50
CA GLN A 201 7.93 -11.61 13.85
C GLN A 201 9.02 -12.13 14.80
N GLY A 202 9.03 -11.64 16.06
CA GLY A 202 9.91 -12.16 17.10
C GLY A 202 11.38 -11.77 16.91
N ASN A 203 11.66 -10.55 16.47
CA ASN A 203 13.02 -10.04 16.30
C ASN A 203 13.27 -8.82 17.18
N ASN A 204 14.43 -8.19 16.99
CA ASN A 204 14.81 -6.95 17.64
C ASN A 204 14.80 -5.78 16.64
N ILE A 205 13.88 -5.77 15.68
CA ILE A 205 13.74 -4.69 14.70
C ILE A 205 13.12 -3.47 15.40
N GLY A 206 13.79 -2.33 15.28
CA GLY A 206 13.33 -1.08 15.89
C GLY A 206 13.00 0.00 14.86
N GLY A 207 12.78 1.21 15.37
CA GLY A 207 12.46 2.39 14.57
C GLY A 207 10.95 2.56 14.37
N VAL A 208 10.57 3.49 13.51
CA VAL A 208 9.17 3.76 13.16
C VAL A 208 8.73 2.93 11.97
N ILE A 209 7.43 2.71 11.81
CA ILE A 209 6.84 2.20 10.56
C ILE A 209 6.82 3.37 9.56
N PRO A 210 7.62 3.36 8.49
CA PRO A 210 7.67 4.49 7.57
C PRO A 210 6.38 4.57 6.75
N PRO A 211 5.91 5.79 6.40
CA PRO A 211 4.73 5.98 5.57
C PRO A 211 4.78 5.24 4.23
N GLU A 212 5.97 5.03 3.67
CA GLU A 212 6.20 4.43 2.36
C GLU A 212 5.98 2.91 2.34
N VAL A 213 5.66 2.26 3.48
CA VAL A 213 5.26 0.85 3.51
C VAL A 213 4.04 0.59 2.61
N CYS A 214 3.17 1.59 2.44
CA CYS A 214 2.03 1.50 1.53
C CYS A 214 2.42 1.40 0.05
N ASN A 215 3.67 1.71 -0.31
CA ASN A 215 4.16 1.62 -1.68
C ASN A 215 4.63 0.21 -2.07
N LEU A 216 4.56 -0.77 -1.16
CA LEU A 216 4.82 -2.17 -1.50
C LEU A 216 3.66 -2.70 -2.36
N PRO A 217 3.87 -2.92 -3.67
CA PRO A 217 2.79 -2.98 -4.64
C PRO A 217 1.97 -4.27 -4.58
N SER A 218 2.51 -5.32 -3.97
CA SER A 218 1.93 -6.67 -3.93
C SER A 218 1.68 -7.17 -2.51
N LEU A 219 1.97 -6.38 -1.47
CA LEU A 219 1.95 -6.84 -0.09
C LEU A 219 0.53 -7.21 0.35
N LEU A 220 0.39 -8.46 0.80
CA LEU A 220 -0.84 -9.05 1.32
C LEU A 220 -0.75 -9.20 2.84
N HIS A 221 0.40 -9.63 3.34
CA HIS A 221 0.60 -9.97 4.74
C HIS A 221 1.80 -9.20 5.30
N LEU A 222 1.55 -8.43 6.36
CA LEU A 222 2.57 -7.73 7.11
C LEU A 222 2.54 -8.17 8.57
N SER A 223 3.55 -8.93 8.98
CA SER A 223 3.73 -9.36 10.37
C SER A 223 5.05 -8.82 10.91
N LEU A 224 4.93 -7.91 11.88
CA LEU A 224 6.03 -7.25 12.58
C LEU A 224 5.90 -7.42 14.10
N ASP A 225 5.17 -8.44 14.53
CA ASP A 225 4.87 -8.71 15.93
C ASP A 225 6.14 -8.98 16.73
N ASP A 226 6.08 -8.76 18.05
CA ASP A 226 7.16 -9.08 18.97
C ASP A 226 8.51 -8.45 18.53
N ASN A 227 8.51 -7.13 18.36
CA ASN A 227 9.68 -6.33 17.95
C ASN A 227 9.80 -5.06 18.84
N HIS A 228 10.72 -4.16 18.51
CA HIS A 228 10.96 -2.89 19.23
C HIS A 228 10.52 -1.66 18.41
N LEU A 229 9.45 -1.80 17.60
CA LEU A 229 8.93 -0.68 16.81
C LEU A 229 8.33 0.39 17.72
N THR A 230 8.42 1.65 17.29
CA THR A 230 7.99 2.82 18.08
C THR A 230 7.27 3.84 17.21
N GLY A 231 6.64 4.84 17.85
CA GLY A 231 5.94 5.91 17.16
C GLY A 231 4.58 5.50 16.61
N PRO A 232 3.95 6.34 15.79
CA PRO A 232 2.60 6.10 15.29
C PRO A 232 2.55 5.09 14.14
N ILE A 233 1.41 4.41 14.04
CA ILE A 233 1.04 3.69 12.82
C ILE A 233 0.70 4.77 11.76
N PRO A 234 1.36 4.77 10.59
CA PRO A 234 1.17 5.84 9.63
C PRO A 234 -0.21 5.76 8.97
N ASN A 235 -0.92 6.89 8.88
CA ASN A 235 -2.21 6.96 8.17
C ASN A 235 -2.11 6.55 6.69
N THR A 236 -0.93 6.60 6.08
CA THR A 236 -0.75 6.12 4.69
C THR A 236 -0.87 4.61 4.57
N LEU A 237 -0.81 3.84 5.66
CA LEU A 237 -0.95 2.37 5.61
C LEU A 237 -2.29 1.94 5.00
N GLY A 238 -3.35 2.74 5.18
CA GLY A 238 -4.64 2.56 4.52
C GLY A 238 -4.60 2.55 2.99
N GLN A 239 -3.49 3.02 2.38
CA GLN A 239 -3.30 3.07 0.93
C GLN A 239 -2.59 1.83 0.37
N ALA A 240 -2.25 0.85 1.21
CA ALA A 240 -1.65 -0.41 0.76
C ALA A 240 -2.69 -1.24 -0.03
N PRO A 241 -2.56 -1.37 -1.36
CA PRO A 241 -3.68 -1.72 -2.23
C PRO A 241 -4.22 -3.15 -2.06
N PHE A 242 -3.44 -4.04 -1.46
CA PHE A 242 -3.77 -5.46 -1.35
C PHE A 242 -3.62 -6.04 0.05
N LEU A 243 -3.32 -5.21 1.04
CA LEU A 243 -3.09 -5.66 2.41
C LEU A 243 -4.35 -6.34 2.95
N GLN A 244 -4.13 -7.52 3.53
CA GLN A 244 -5.15 -8.44 4.02
C GLN A 244 -4.99 -8.72 5.50
N THR A 245 -3.75 -8.86 5.96
CA THR A 245 -3.42 -9.05 7.38
C THR A 245 -2.40 -8.02 7.82
N LEU A 246 -2.67 -7.41 8.98
CA LEU A 246 -1.78 -6.47 9.63
C LEU A 246 -1.57 -6.90 11.08
N SER A 247 -0.38 -7.38 11.38
CA SER A 247 -0.02 -7.86 12.72
C SER A 247 1.18 -7.06 13.23
N LEU A 248 0.92 -6.23 14.24
CA LEU A 248 1.87 -5.29 14.86
C LEU A 248 1.94 -5.48 16.38
N LYS A 249 1.51 -6.64 16.86
CA LYS A 249 1.36 -6.93 18.29
C LYS A 249 2.69 -6.83 19.04
N ASN A 250 2.64 -6.47 20.32
CA ASN A 250 3.78 -6.50 21.23
C ASN A 250 4.98 -5.69 20.70
N ASN A 251 4.73 -4.39 20.54
CA ASN A 251 5.71 -3.38 20.16
C ASN A 251 5.57 -2.16 21.09
N GLY A 252 6.31 -1.09 20.81
CA GLY A 252 6.20 0.20 21.48
C GLY A 252 5.45 1.25 20.66
N LEU A 253 4.48 0.85 19.83
CA LEU A 253 3.73 1.79 18.98
C LEU A 253 2.81 2.67 19.82
N SER A 254 2.67 3.93 19.46
CA SER A 254 1.98 4.97 20.25
C SER A 254 1.08 5.86 19.39
N GLY A 255 0.15 6.58 20.00
CA GLY A 255 -0.78 7.45 19.27
C GLY A 255 -2.04 6.71 18.84
N ASN A 256 -2.86 7.36 18.02
CA ASN A 256 -4.16 6.84 17.62
C ASN A 256 -4.05 5.70 16.59
N ILE A 257 -5.06 4.83 16.59
CA ILE A 257 -5.33 3.93 15.47
C ILE A 257 -5.72 4.78 14.24
N PRO A 258 -5.10 4.57 13.06
CA PRO A 258 -5.43 5.32 11.86
C PRO A 258 -6.87 5.10 11.39
N ASP A 259 -7.59 6.19 11.13
CA ASP A 259 -8.93 6.15 10.54
C ASP A 259 -8.93 5.58 9.11
N SER A 260 -7.80 5.70 8.41
CA SER A 260 -7.59 5.23 7.04
C SER A 260 -7.52 3.72 6.87
N LEU A 261 -7.46 2.92 7.95
CA LEU A 261 -7.50 1.45 7.84
C LEU A 261 -8.76 0.97 7.11
N ASN A 262 -9.83 1.77 7.13
CA ASN A 262 -11.06 1.51 6.38
C ASN A 262 -10.92 1.56 4.85
N GLN A 263 -9.79 2.04 4.32
CA GLN A 263 -9.49 2.08 2.88
C GLN A 263 -8.92 0.74 2.39
N LEU A 264 -8.58 -0.18 3.30
CA LEU A 264 -8.07 -1.50 2.98
C LEU A 264 -9.25 -2.45 2.71
N ASP A 265 -9.74 -2.45 1.47
CA ASP A 265 -10.93 -3.23 1.04
C ASP A 265 -10.83 -4.75 1.27
N ARG A 266 -9.63 -5.28 1.53
CA ARG A 266 -9.34 -6.71 1.70
C ARG A 266 -8.89 -7.09 3.10
N LEU A 267 -8.82 -6.12 4.02
CA LEU A 267 -8.35 -6.35 5.36
C LEU A 267 -9.33 -7.26 6.11
N TYR A 268 -8.86 -8.44 6.49
CA TYR A 268 -9.64 -9.39 7.26
C TYR A 268 -9.08 -9.61 8.67
N GLU A 269 -7.79 -9.30 8.90
CA GLU A 269 -7.15 -9.48 10.21
C GLU A 269 -6.33 -8.26 10.60
N VAL A 270 -6.56 -7.78 11.83
CA VAL A 270 -5.81 -6.70 12.46
C VAL A 270 -5.49 -7.09 13.90
N ASP A 271 -4.20 -7.21 14.22
CA ASP A 271 -3.70 -7.35 15.58
C ASP A 271 -2.77 -6.17 15.93
N LEU A 272 -3.25 -5.30 16.81
CA LEU A 272 -2.51 -4.16 17.37
C LEU A 272 -2.30 -4.30 18.88
N SER A 273 -2.47 -5.52 19.40
CA SER A 273 -2.45 -5.77 20.85
C SER A 273 -1.08 -5.47 21.47
N ASP A 274 -1.06 -5.25 22.78
CA ASP A 274 0.17 -5.10 23.56
C ASP A 274 1.06 -3.96 23.01
N ASN A 275 0.47 -2.77 22.83
CA ASN A 275 1.15 -1.56 22.40
C ASN A 275 0.83 -0.39 23.37
N GLN A 276 1.22 0.83 23.01
CA GLN A 276 0.95 2.06 23.76
C GLN A 276 -0.03 2.96 22.99
N LEU A 277 -0.93 2.38 22.19
CA LEU A 277 -1.92 3.14 21.42
C LEU A 277 -2.92 3.83 22.34
N ASP A 278 -3.38 5.02 21.96
CA ASP A 278 -4.30 5.83 22.74
C ASP A 278 -5.40 6.48 21.88
N GLY A 279 -6.21 7.34 22.49
CA GLY A 279 -7.38 7.93 21.85
C GLY A 279 -8.53 6.91 21.68
N SER A 280 -9.52 7.31 20.89
CA SER A 280 -10.71 6.48 20.61
C SER A 280 -10.46 5.50 19.47
N ILE A 281 -11.14 4.36 19.53
CA ILE A 281 -11.28 3.45 18.38
C ILE A 281 -12.00 4.23 17.26
N PRO A 282 -11.44 4.36 16.04
CA PRO A 282 -12.08 5.11 14.96
C PRO A 282 -13.39 4.47 14.51
N ASP A 283 -14.45 5.27 14.37
CA ASP A 283 -15.73 4.81 13.82
C ASP A 283 -15.59 4.21 12.41
N SER A 284 -14.58 4.64 11.65
CA SER A 284 -14.30 4.15 10.30
C SER A 284 -13.91 2.68 10.26
N LEU A 285 -13.40 2.10 11.35
CA LEU A 285 -13.08 0.66 11.41
C LEU A 285 -14.31 -0.23 11.22
N GLY A 286 -15.51 0.26 11.56
CA GLY A 286 -16.76 -0.44 11.24
C GLY A 286 -17.05 -0.55 9.75
N ASN A 287 -16.30 0.14 8.88
CA ASN A 287 -16.42 0.00 7.42
C ASN A 287 -15.47 -1.06 6.82
N CYS A 288 -14.60 -1.68 7.62
CA CYS A 288 -13.75 -2.78 7.19
C CYS A 288 -14.58 -4.08 7.13
N ILE A 289 -15.55 -4.15 6.21
CA ILE A 289 -16.58 -5.19 6.19
C ILE A 289 -16.08 -6.62 5.93
N GLN A 290 -14.79 -6.81 5.64
CA GLN A 290 -14.16 -8.14 5.50
C GLN A 290 -13.48 -8.61 6.79
N LEU A 291 -13.43 -7.80 7.85
CA LEU A 291 -12.78 -8.17 9.12
C LEU A 291 -13.42 -9.42 9.72
N THR A 292 -12.57 -10.40 9.99
CA THR A 292 -12.83 -11.60 10.79
C THR A 292 -12.20 -11.49 12.17
N ASP A 293 -11.06 -10.80 12.26
CA ASP A 293 -10.21 -10.78 13.44
C ASP A 293 -9.78 -9.36 13.78
N LEU A 294 -10.16 -8.89 14.97
CA LEU A 294 -9.77 -7.57 15.49
C LEU A 294 -9.29 -7.70 16.94
N TYR A 295 -7.98 -7.57 17.12
CA TYR A 295 -7.33 -7.61 18.42
C TYR A 295 -6.69 -6.26 18.73
N LEU A 296 -7.21 -5.58 19.75
CA LEU A 296 -6.74 -4.27 20.23
C LEU A 296 -6.38 -4.32 21.74
N LYS A 297 -6.18 -5.53 22.26
CA LYS A 297 -5.97 -5.81 23.67
C LYS A 297 -4.77 -5.05 24.23
N ASN A 298 -4.83 -4.69 25.52
CA ASN A 298 -3.69 -4.17 26.27
C ASN A 298 -3.05 -2.94 25.60
N ASN A 299 -3.86 -1.89 25.50
CA ASN A 299 -3.48 -0.57 25.02
C ASN A 299 -4.04 0.52 25.96
N GLY A 300 -3.87 1.78 25.59
CA GLY A 300 -4.44 2.95 26.29
C GLY A 300 -5.73 3.49 25.66
N LEU A 301 -6.45 2.69 24.85
CA LEU A 301 -7.63 3.14 24.10
C LEU A 301 -8.75 3.57 25.04
N ASN A 302 -9.47 4.63 24.68
CA ASN A 302 -10.52 5.24 25.49
C ASN A 302 -11.76 5.58 24.65
N GLY A 303 -12.76 6.20 25.27
CA GLY A 303 -14.03 6.51 24.62
C GLY A 303 -14.89 5.26 24.42
N ASN A 304 -15.88 5.33 23.53
CA ASN A 304 -16.85 4.27 23.33
C ASN A 304 -16.37 3.23 22.32
N ILE A 305 -16.89 2.01 22.41
CA ILE A 305 -16.85 1.05 21.30
C ILE A 305 -17.75 1.60 20.19
N PRO A 306 -17.26 1.76 18.94
CA PRO A 306 -18.06 2.34 17.86
C PRO A 306 -19.33 1.55 17.54
N GLU A 307 -20.46 2.25 17.36
CA GLU A 307 -21.71 1.63 16.91
C GLU A 307 -21.58 1.02 15.50
N SER A 308 -20.66 1.56 14.70
CA SER A 308 -20.36 1.04 13.35
C SER A 308 -19.82 -0.39 13.35
N PHE A 309 -19.36 -0.93 14.48
CA PHE A 309 -18.97 -2.35 14.58
C PHE A 309 -20.14 -3.30 14.30
N ASN A 310 -21.37 -2.81 14.38
CA ASN A 310 -22.57 -3.53 13.92
C ASN A 310 -22.52 -3.94 12.43
N ASN A 311 -21.68 -3.29 11.61
CA ASN A 311 -21.52 -3.59 10.18
C ASN A 311 -20.50 -4.72 9.90
N LEU A 312 -19.74 -5.16 10.92
CA LEU A 312 -18.69 -6.18 10.78
C LEU A 312 -19.30 -7.60 10.81
N HIS A 313 -20.10 -7.92 9.79
CA HIS A 313 -20.91 -9.15 9.75
C HIS A 313 -20.12 -10.47 9.58
N TYR A 314 -18.80 -10.40 9.41
CA TYR A 314 -17.90 -11.57 9.35
C TYR A 314 -16.99 -11.67 10.56
N LEU A 315 -17.11 -10.77 11.54
CA LEU A 315 -16.24 -10.73 12.70
C LEU A 315 -16.43 -12.01 13.52
N GLN A 316 -15.34 -12.73 13.75
CA GLN A 316 -15.27 -13.97 14.51
C GLN A 316 -14.62 -13.74 15.86
N HIS A 317 -13.54 -12.95 15.88
CA HIS A 317 -12.73 -12.73 17.05
C HIS A 317 -12.58 -11.22 17.31
N LEU A 318 -13.02 -10.80 18.49
CA LEU A 318 -12.91 -9.43 18.97
C LEU A 318 -12.28 -9.42 20.36
N ASP A 319 -11.10 -8.85 20.51
CA ASP A 319 -10.47 -8.64 21.82
C ASP A 319 -10.14 -7.16 21.99
N LEU A 320 -10.91 -6.51 22.85
CA LEU A 320 -10.70 -5.11 23.26
C LEU A 320 -10.28 -5.03 24.74
N SER A 321 -9.90 -6.16 25.34
CA SER A 321 -9.63 -6.25 26.78
C SER A 321 -8.42 -5.41 27.20
N HIS A 322 -8.34 -5.07 28.48
CA HIS A 322 -7.23 -4.28 29.04
C HIS A 322 -7.04 -2.92 28.33
N ASN A 323 -8.12 -2.14 28.27
CA ASN A 323 -8.12 -0.77 27.77
C ASN A 323 -8.84 0.14 28.77
N LYS A 324 -9.14 1.39 28.37
CA LYS A 324 -9.89 2.38 29.14
C LYS A 324 -11.23 2.72 28.45
N LEU A 325 -11.83 1.74 27.77
CA LEU A 325 -13.08 1.94 27.03
C LEU A 325 -14.24 2.19 28.00
N THR A 326 -15.10 3.14 27.65
CA THR A 326 -16.22 3.63 28.45
C THR A 326 -17.55 3.49 27.69
N GLY A 327 -18.66 3.79 28.35
CA GLY A 327 -19.98 3.76 27.74
C GLY A 327 -20.55 2.34 27.66
N PHE A 328 -21.54 2.15 26.80
CA PHE A 328 -22.23 0.86 26.67
C PHE A 328 -21.59 -0.01 25.59
N ILE A 329 -21.81 -1.32 25.70
CA ILE A 329 -21.52 -2.25 24.60
C ILE A 329 -22.58 -2.02 23.51
N PRO A 330 -22.21 -1.59 22.30
CA PRO A 330 -23.17 -1.41 21.21
C PRO A 330 -23.83 -2.75 20.87
N THR A 331 -25.03 -2.70 20.31
CA THR A 331 -25.65 -3.92 19.77
C THR A 331 -24.86 -4.34 18.54
N ILE A 332 -24.06 -5.39 18.66
CA ILE A 332 -23.35 -5.98 17.53
C ILE A 332 -24.29 -7.00 16.89
N SER A 333 -24.88 -6.65 15.74
CA SER A 333 -25.65 -7.60 14.95
C SER A 333 -24.72 -8.68 14.42
N ASP A 334 -24.99 -9.92 14.80
CA ASP A 334 -24.29 -11.10 14.29
C ASP A 334 -25.29 -11.97 13.53
N PRO A 335 -25.79 -11.50 12.36
CA PRO A 335 -26.81 -12.21 11.59
C PRO A 335 -26.33 -13.56 11.07
N ASN A 336 -25.01 -13.76 11.00
CA ASN A 336 -24.37 -14.96 10.49
C ASN A 336 -23.93 -15.93 11.59
N GLU A 337 -24.19 -15.62 12.88
CA GLU A 337 -23.65 -16.36 14.03
C GLU A 337 -22.13 -16.59 13.93
N SER A 338 -21.42 -15.61 13.38
CA SER A 338 -20.00 -15.63 13.08
C SER A 338 -19.12 -15.38 14.30
N LEU A 339 -19.60 -14.65 15.31
CA LEU A 339 -18.81 -14.31 16.50
C LEU A 339 -18.53 -15.56 17.34
N VAL A 340 -17.25 -15.92 17.40
CA VAL A 340 -16.72 -17.04 18.19
C VAL A 340 -16.19 -16.56 19.53
N THR A 341 -15.40 -15.50 19.57
CA THR A 341 -14.83 -14.98 20.82
C THR A 341 -14.95 -13.47 20.92
N VAL A 342 -15.47 -12.99 22.05
CA VAL A 342 -15.53 -11.58 22.39
C VAL A 342 -14.94 -11.38 23.78
N ASP A 343 -13.85 -10.63 23.88
CA ASP A 343 -13.26 -10.22 25.15
C ASP A 343 -13.26 -8.70 25.29
N LEU A 344 -14.09 -8.20 26.22
CA LEU A 344 -14.19 -6.79 26.60
C LEU A 344 -13.81 -6.60 28.06
N SER A 345 -13.14 -7.57 28.68
CA SER A 345 -12.76 -7.53 30.09
C SER A 345 -11.73 -6.44 30.38
N PHE A 346 -11.59 -6.04 31.65
CA PHE A 346 -10.62 -5.03 32.08
C PHE A 346 -10.74 -3.70 31.30
N ASN A 347 -11.94 -3.14 31.30
CA ASN A 347 -12.28 -1.83 30.74
C ASN A 347 -13.14 -1.04 31.75
N CYS A 348 -13.79 0.02 31.32
CA CYS A 348 -14.69 0.86 32.11
C CYS A 348 -16.10 0.90 31.50
N LEU A 349 -16.54 -0.22 30.91
CA LEU A 349 -17.82 -0.30 30.22
C LEU A 349 -18.98 -0.41 31.23
N ASP A 350 -20.09 0.26 30.94
CA ASP A 350 -21.37 0.00 31.58
C ASP A 350 -22.00 -1.25 30.92
N LEU A 351 -22.06 -2.33 31.68
CA LEU A 351 -22.60 -3.61 31.22
C LEU A 351 -24.13 -3.68 31.29
N LYS A 352 -24.83 -2.62 31.72
CA LYS A 352 -26.30 -2.60 31.75
C LYS A 352 -26.86 -2.73 30.34
N GLY A 353 -27.83 -3.64 30.18
CA GLY A 353 -28.48 -3.88 28.89
C GLY A 353 -27.61 -4.63 27.88
N ASN A 354 -26.45 -5.16 28.29
CA ASN A 354 -25.62 -6.01 27.43
C ASN A 354 -26.43 -7.23 26.96
N THR A 355 -26.45 -7.44 25.64
CA THR A 355 -27.11 -8.57 24.98
C THR A 355 -26.12 -9.67 24.57
N LEU A 356 -24.81 -9.43 24.71
CA LEU A 356 -23.78 -10.43 24.42
C LEU A 356 -23.75 -11.48 25.53
N GLY A 357 -24.29 -12.66 25.24
CA GLY A 357 -24.17 -13.86 26.09
C GLY A 357 -23.24 -14.90 25.45
N SER A 358 -22.66 -15.76 26.30
CA SER A 358 -22.00 -16.97 25.80
C SER A 358 -23.04 -17.98 25.29
N THR A 359 -22.75 -18.63 24.17
CA THR A 359 -23.54 -19.73 23.59
C THR A 359 -22.65 -20.96 23.45
N GLY A 360 -23.18 -22.08 22.91
CA GLY A 360 -22.35 -23.28 22.69
C GLY A 360 -21.17 -23.06 21.73
N THR A 361 -21.21 -22.01 20.89
CA THR A 361 -20.17 -21.64 19.92
C THR A 361 -19.49 -20.31 20.24
N ARG A 362 -20.14 -19.44 21.03
CA ARG A 362 -19.63 -18.10 21.38
C ARG A 362 -19.12 -18.03 22.81
N THR A 363 -17.89 -17.59 22.98
CA THR A 363 -17.28 -17.27 24.28
C THR A 363 -17.27 -15.76 24.48
N VAL A 364 -17.83 -15.29 25.60
CA VAL A 364 -17.88 -13.85 25.94
C VAL A 364 -17.26 -13.59 27.31
N SER A 365 -16.22 -12.76 27.35
CA SER A 365 -15.50 -12.33 28.55
C SER A 365 -15.74 -10.85 28.83
N LEU A 366 -16.40 -10.53 29.95
CA LEU A 366 -16.73 -9.13 30.35
C LEU A 366 -16.23 -8.77 31.75
N GLY A 367 -15.43 -9.64 32.37
CA GLY A 367 -15.00 -9.48 33.75
C GLY A 367 -14.21 -8.18 33.99
N ASN A 368 -14.22 -7.69 35.24
CA ASN A 368 -13.41 -6.55 35.67
C ASN A 368 -13.64 -5.25 34.87
N ASN A 369 -14.88 -5.01 34.45
CA ASN A 369 -15.32 -3.69 33.99
C ASN A 369 -15.73 -2.82 35.18
N ASP A 370 -15.17 -1.61 35.29
CA ASP A 370 -15.56 -0.63 36.31
C ASP A 370 -15.85 0.75 35.68
N PRO A 371 -17.13 1.09 35.40
CA PRO A 371 -17.50 2.37 34.81
C PRO A 371 -17.22 3.58 35.71
N ASN A 372 -17.00 3.39 37.02
CA ASN A 372 -16.67 4.48 37.95
C ASN A 372 -15.17 4.56 38.26
N GLY A 373 -14.40 3.52 37.91
CA GLY A 373 -12.98 3.38 38.24
C GLY A 373 -12.01 3.91 37.19
N CYS A 374 -12.51 4.39 36.04
CA CYS A 374 -11.64 4.89 34.98
C CYS A 374 -10.96 6.21 35.39
N PRO A 375 -9.62 6.34 35.21
CA PRO A 375 -8.96 7.61 35.39
C PRO A 375 -9.57 8.65 34.43
N GLN A 376 -10.13 9.72 34.98
CA GLN A 376 -10.55 10.89 34.20
C GLN A 376 -9.30 11.45 33.51
N SER A 377 -9.36 11.56 32.18
CA SER A 377 -8.26 12.02 31.31
C SER A 377 -7.69 13.36 31.71
#